data_AF-A0A8D8AGT0-F1
#
_entry.id   AF-A0A8D8AGT0-F1
#
_cell.length_a   1.000
_cell.length_b   1.000
_cell.length_c   1.000
_cell.angle_alpha   90.00
_cell.angle_beta   90.00
_cell.angle_gamma   90.00
#
_symmetry.space_group_name_H-M   'P 1'
#
loop_
_entity.id
_entity.type
_entity.pdbx_description
1 polymer ?
#
loop_
_entity_poly.entity_id
_entity_poly.type
_entity_poly.pdbx_seq_one_letter_code
_entity_poly.pdbx_strand_id
1 'polypeptide(L)'
;ANLSQLQPQQQQQQQQRDRDLLQQRDRVTMPGSYDQLSNRYSYSLSEYECKDYINPPDSGHAAAATVGAGAIPIQASPLPAHSGGIPGVIPNTGRNAVVPPISVASGSSSTGGNTGTLVPSGQQQPTAVPSQSDSLDQLLQRYPVMWQGLLALKNDQAAVQMHFVHGNPGVAGSSLPSNSDGTTPPLRIAQRMRLEPAQIDGVARKMQMDQEHCMLLALPCGRDRMDVLQQQNNLQTGFITYLQQKQAAGIVNIAAPGSSQAAYVVHIFPSCEFANENLARIAPDLMHRVANIQYLLIVIATV
;
A
#
# COMPACT_ATOMS: atom_id res chain seq x y z
N ALA A 1 59.92 37.16 23.28
CA ALA A 1 59.45 37.48 21.93
C ALA A 1 58.54 36.35 21.43
N ASN A 2 57.24 36.62 21.17
CA ASN A 2 56.41 35.81 20.24
C ASN A 2 54.97 36.32 19.95
N LEU A 3 54.40 37.30 20.68
CA LEU A 3 53.00 37.70 20.43
C LEU A 3 52.74 38.23 19.01
N SER A 4 53.72 38.86 18.36
CA SER A 4 53.57 39.47 17.04
C SER A 4 53.53 38.49 15.85
N GLN A 5 53.88 37.21 16.05
CA GLN A 5 53.84 36.18 14.98
C GLN A 5 52.62 35.26 15.05
N LEU A 6 51.96 35.15 16.20
CA LEU A 6 50.76 34.31 16.38
C LEU A 6 49.54 34.83 15.61
N GLN A 7 49.42 36.15 15.47
CA GLN A 7 48.25 36.80 14.87
C GLN A 7 48.06 36.51 13.37
N PRO A 8 49.08 36.63 12.48
CA PRO A 8 48.94 36.24 11.08
C PRO A 8 48.70 34.74 10.88
N GLN A 9 49.26 33.88 11.74
CA GLN A 9 49.09 32.42 11.63
C GLN A 9 47.64 31.99 11.92
N GLN A 10 47.00 32.60 12.93
CA GLN A 10 45.60 32.35 13.25
C GLN A 10 44.65 32.81 12.12
N GLN A 11 44.95 33.96 11.51
CA GLN A 11 44.12 34.50 10.42
C GLN A 11 44.21 33.65 9.13
N GLN A 12 45.38 33.08 8.85
CA GLN A 12 45.58 32.18 7.70
C GLN A 12 44.85 30.83 7.88
N GLN A 13 44.81 30.31 9.11
CA GLN A 13 44.06 29.10 9.45
C GLN A 13 42.53 29.30 9.38
N GLN A 14 42.04 30.51 9.71
CA GLN A 14 40.64 30.88 9.53
C GLN A 14 40.24 30.84 8.03
N GLN A 15 41.02 31.47 7.15
CA GLN A 15 40.74 31.50 5.71
C GLN A 15 40.75 30.11 5.05
N GLN A 16 41.59 29.19 5.51
CA GLN A 16 41.57 27.80 5.02
C GLN A 16 40.25 27.09 5.39
N ARG A 17 39.78 27.22 6.65
CA ARG A 17 38.49 26.64 7.05
C ARG A 17 37.32 27.18 6.25
N ASP A 18 37.26 28.49 5.99
CA ASP A 18 36.17 29.06 5.18
C ASP A 18 36.23 28.56 3.72
N ARG A 19 37.44 28.36 3.17
CA ARG A 19 37.60 27.80 1.82
C ARG A 19 37.15 26.34 1.72
N ASP A 20 37.45 25.53 2.74
CA ASP A 20 37.00 24.13 2.82
C ASP A 20 35.48 24.03 3.03
N LEU A 21 34.89 24.95 3.80
CA LEU A 21 33.43 25.04 4.00
C LEU A 21 32.67 25.38 2.71
N LEU A 22 33.16 26.31 1.88
CA LEU A 22 32.57 26.53 0.56
C LEU A 22 32.74 25.29 -0.34
N GLN A 23 33.92 24.67 -0.35
CA GLN A 23 34.20 23.52 -1.20
C GLN A 23 33.43 22.25 -0.79
N GLN A 24 33.02 22.12 0.48
CA GLN A 24 32.02 21.14 0.93
C GLN A 24 30.60 21.49 0.47
N ARG A 25 30.20 22.76 0.54
CA ARG A 25 28.87 23.22 0.14
C ARG A 25 28.58 22.95 -1.34
N ASP A 26 29.56 23.12 -2.23
CA ASP A 26 29.42 22.82 -3.66
C ASP A 26 29.33 21.30 -3.97
N ARG A 27 29.67 20.41 -3.03
CA ARG A 27 29.50 18.95 -3.22
C ARG A 27 28.12 18.40 -2.80
N VAL A 28 27.29 19.20 -2.13
CA VAL A 28 26.02 18.74 -1.54
C VAL A 28 24.81 18.95 -2.46
N THR A 29 24.95 19.73 -3.53
CA THR A 29 23.89 19.87 -4.55
C THR A 29 23.97 18.71 -5.56
N MET A 30 23.29 17.60 -5.25
CA MET A 30 23.09 16.45 -6.15
C MET A 30 21.75 16.57 -6.90
N PRO A 31 21.71 17.02 -8.16
CA PRO A 31 20.57 16.80 -9.03
C PRO A 31 20.63 15.38 -9.67
N GLY A 32 19.53 14.62 -9.57
CA GLY A 32 19.21 13.56 -10.54
C GLY A 32 19.96 12.22 -10.41
N SER A 33 19.84 11.51 -9.27
CA SER A 33 20.26 10.09 -9.16
C SER A 33 19.11 9.08 -8.92
N TYR A 34 17.86 9.53 -8.86
CA TYR A 34 16.71 8.67 -8.56
C TYR A 34 16.13 7.95 -9.80
N ASP A 35 16.19 8.56 -10.99
CA ASP A 35 15.63 8.00 -12.23
C ASP A 35 16.21 6.63 -12.62
N GLN A 36 17.50 6.38 -12.33
CA GLN A 36 18.18 5.17 -12.80
C GLN A 36 17.72 3.88 -12.09
N LEU A 37 16.97 3.99 -10.98
CA LEU A 37 16.35 2.85 -10.29
C LEU A 37 15.07 2.36 -11.00
N SER A 38 14.39 3.22 -11.76
CA SER A 38 13.05 2.95 -12.31
C SER A 38 13.01 1.81 -13.35
N ASN A 39 14.12 1.58 -14.06
CA ASN A 39 14.13 0.79 -15.30
C ASN A 39 14.19 -0.76 -15.15
N ARG A 40 14.10 -1.32 -13.94
CA ARG A 40 14.17 -2.80 -13.73
C ARG A 40 12.87 -3.48 -13.29
N TYR A 41 11.89 -2.70 -12.82
CA TYR A 41 10.54 -3.14 -12.47
C TYR A 41 9.56 -1.98 -12.73
N SER A 42 9.53 -1.49 -13.98
CA SER A 42 8.85 -0.24 -14.35
C SER A 42 7.33 -0.31 -14.36
N TYR A 43 6.72 -1.48 -14.13
CA TYR A 43 5.28 -1.67 -14.13
C TYR A 43 4.73 -1.69 -12.70
N SER A 44 3.87 -0.71 -12.42
CA SER A 44 3.08 -0.58 -11.20
C SER A 44 1.68 -1.18 -11.38
N LEU A 45 0.95 -1.38 -10.28
CA LEU A 45 -0.40 -1.95 -10.23
C LEU A 45 -1.48 -1.14 -10.97
N SER A 46 -1.17 0.13 -11.22
CA SER A 46 -2.05 1.22 -11.64
C SER A 46 -2.69 1.09 -13.03
N GLU A 47 -2.02 0.44 -13.99
CA GLU A 47 -2.53 0.29 -15.37
C GLU A 47 -3.81 -0.58 -15.48
N TYR A 48 -4.20 -1.28 -14.40
CA TYR A 48 -5.16 -2.37 -14.47
C TYR A 48 -6.44 -2.17 -13.63
N GLU A 49 -6.58 -1.04 -12.92
CA GLU A 49 -7.77 -0.75 -12.09
C GLU A 49 -8.98 -0.25 -12.92
N CYS A 50 -8.83 -0.06 -14.24
CA CYS A 50 -9.87 0.50 -15.10
C CYS A 50 -10.09 -0.30 -16.39
N LYS A 51 -10.82 -1.44 -16.31
CA LYS A 51 -11.49 -2.05 -17.49
C LYS A 51 -12.60 -3.08 -17.25
N ASP A 52 -12.76 -3.65 -16.05
CA ASP A 52 -13.69 -4.79 -15.83
C ASP A 52 -15.14 -4.44 -15.45
N TYR A 53 -15.59 -3.19 -15.61
CA TYR A 53 -16.97 -2.77 -15.28
C TYR A 53 -17.66 -1.85 -16.32
N ILE A 54 -17.58 -2.17 -17.62
CA ILE A 54 -18.49 -1.60 -18.62
C ILE A 54 -19.03 -2.70 -19.58
N ASN A 55 -20.34 -2.92 -19.50
CA ASN A 55 -21.24 -3.83 -20.26
C ASN A 55 -21.53 -5.22 -19.66
N PRO A 56 -22.76 -5.47 -19.17
CA PRO A 56 -23.31 -6.83 -19.17
C PRO A 56 -23.71 -7.23 -20.60
N PRO A 57 -23.44 -8.47 -21.06
CA PRO A 57 -23.97 -8.94 -22.33
C PRO A 57 -25.46 -9.24 -22.21
N ASP A 58 -26.28 -8.50 -22.98
CA ASP A 58 -27.68 -8.81 -23.19
C ASP A 58 -27.87 -10.09 -24.02
N SER A 59 -29.10 -10.59 -23.96
CA SER A 59 -29.64 -11.84 -24.42
C SER A 59 -29.48 -12.11 -25.93
N GLY A 60 -28.96 -13.31 -26.23
CA GLY A 60 -29.33 -14.06 -27.44
C GLY A 60 -28.49 -13.84 -28.70
N HIS A 61 -27.92 -14.93 -29.22
CA HIS A 61 -28.39 -15.57 -30.46
C HIS A 61 -27.82 -17.00 -30.55
N ALA A 62 -28.60 -17.92 -31.12
CA ALA A 62 -28.19 -19.32 -31.26
C ALA A 62 -27.28 -19.54 -32.49
N ALA A 63 -26.26 -20.37 -32.34
CA ALA A 63 -25.54 -20.97 -33.47
C ALA A 63 -25.14 -22.41 -33.10
N ALA A 64 -25.66 -23.38 -33.85
CA ALA A 64 -25.34 -24.80 -33.68
C ALA A 64 -24.05 -25.15 -34.43
N ALA A 65 -23.24 -26.05 -33.85
CA ALA A 65 -22.12 -26.68 -34.55
C ALA A 65 -22.07 -28.18 -34.19
N THR A 66 -22.37 -29.02 -35.18
CA THR A 66 -22.40 -30.49 -35.07
C THR A 66 -21.20 -31.09 -35.80
N VAL A 67 -20.24 -31.66 -35.07
CA VAL A 67 -19.24 -32.68 -35.46
C VAL A 67 -18.50 -33.11 -34.18
N GLY A 68 -18.07 -34.35 -33.95
CA GLY A 68 -18.26 -35.60 -34.71
C GLY A 68 -17.48 -36.74 -34.01
N ALA A 69 -18.17 -37.87 -33.77
CA ALA A 69 -17.73 -39.18 -33.27
C ALA A 69 -16.27 -39.43 -32.77
N GLY A 70 -16.16 -39.93 -31.53
CA GLY A 70 -15.01 -40.68 -30.99
C GLY A 70 -15.45 -41.55 -29.81
N ALA A 71 -15.13 -42.85 -29.81
CA ALA A 71 -15.82 -43.84 -28.96
C ALA A 71 -15.11 -44.23 -27.63
N ILE A 72 -15.93 -44.79 -26.74
CA ILE A 72 -15.72 -45.25 -25.35
C ILE A 72 -14.82 -46.52 -25.25
N PRO A 73 -14.28 -46.96 -24.07
CA PRO A 73 -15.12 -47.52 -22.98
C PRO A 73 -14.68 -47.31 -21.50
N ILE A 74 -15.69 -47.08 -20.65
CA ILE A 74 -16.01 -47.75 -19.37
C ILE A 74 -14.88 -48.00 -18.33
N GLN A 75 -15.02 -47.35 -17.16
CA GLN A 75 -14.90 -48.06 -15.86
C GLN A 75 -15.83 -47.42 -14.82
N ALA A 76 -16.59 -48.25 -14.09
CA ALA A 76 -17.58 -47.82 -13.10
C ALA A 76 -17.37 -48.53 -11.76
N SER A 77 -17.67 -47.86 -10.65
CA SER A 77 -17.86 -48.46 -9.32
C SER A 77 -18.74 -47.54 -8.46
N PRO A 78 -19.58 -48.07 -7.55
CA PRO A 78 -20.71 -47.31 -6.99
C PRO A 78 -20.55 -46.91 -5.51
N LEU A 79 -21.31 -45.88 -5.11
CA LEU A 79 -21.53 -45.48 -3.71
C LEU A 79 -22.80 -46.16 -3.14
N PRO A 80 -22.78 -46.72 -1.92
CA PRO A 80 -23.98 -47.21 -1.25
C PRO A 80 -24.66 -46.13 -0.41
N ALA A 81 -25.99 -46.01 -0.54
CA ALA A 81 -26.83 -45.28 0.41
C ALA A 81 -27.23 -46.18 1.59
N HIS A 82 -27.49 -45.60 2.76
CA HIS A 82 -28.21 -46.27 3.85
C HIS A 82 -29.26 -45.34 4.46
N SER A 83 -30.36 -45.93 4.91
CA SER A 83 -31.63 -45.26 5.22
C SER A 83 -32.16 -45.66 6.60
N GLY A 84 -32.95 -44.78 7.21
CA GLY A 84 -33.70 -45.04 8.45
C GLY A 84 -33.00 -44.55 9.73
N GLY A 85 -33.71 -44.14 10.79
CA GLY A 85 -35.16 -44.01 10.95
C GLY A 85 -35.50 -43.45 12.36
N ILE A 86 -36.60 -42.68 12.46
CA ILE A 86 -37.15 -42.12 13.71
C ILE A 86 -38.07 -43.17 14.40
N PRO A 87 -38.47 -43.09 15.70
CA PRO A 87 -39.40 -42.03 16.20
C PRO A 87 -39.42 -41.63 17.71
N GLY A 88 -39.86 -40.38 17.99
CA GLY A 88 -40.66 -40.00 19.18
C GLY A 88 -39.93 -39.64 20.50
N VAL A 89 -40.50 -38.91 21.48
CA VAL A 89 -41.82 -38.25 21.66
C VAL A 89 -41.69 -36.97 22.54
N ILE A 90 -42.61 -36.00 22.35
CA ILE A 90 -42.89 -34.69 23.03
C ILE A 90 -43.34 -34.82 24.53
N PRO A 91 -43.57 -33.78 25.40
CA PRO A 91 -44.24 -32.47 25.10
C PRO A 91 -44.01 -31.17 25.96
N ASN A 92 -44.11 -30.01 25.27
CA ASN A 92 -44.99 -28.83 25.56
C ASN A 92 -44.70 -27.74 26.66
N THR A 93 -45.36 -26.59 26.44
CA THR A 93 -45.56 -25.32 27.20
C THR A 93 -44.50 -24.21 27.08
N GLY A 94 -44.83 -22.95 26.75
CA GLY A 94 -46.10 -22.36 26.24
C GLY A 94 -46.14 -20.80 26.23
N ARG A 95 -47.20 -20.21 25.63
CA ARG A 95 -47.62 -18.76 25.61
C ARG A 95 -46.90 -17.84 24.59
N ASN A 96 -47.60 -17.33 23.55
CA ASN A 96 -48.38 -16.05 23.45
C ASN A 96 -47.49 -14.79 23.37
N ALA A 97 -47.78 -13.68 22.68
CA ALA A 97 -48.76 -13.24 21.66
C ALA A 97 -48.32 -11.80 21.20
N VAL A 98 -48.82 -11.07 20.19
CA VAL A 98 -49.90 -11.22 19.17
C VAL A 98 -49.57 -10.33 17.93
N VAL A 99 -50.35 -10.38 16.84
CA VAL A 99 -50.29 -9.45 15.68
C VAL A 99 -51.61 -8.66 15.58
N PRO A 100 -51.63 -7.40 15.11
CA PRO A 100 -52.79 -6.93 14.34
C PRO A 100 -52.45 -6.10 13.07
N PRO A 101 -53.43 -5.88 12.14
CA PRO A 101 -53.16 -5.38 10.78
C PRO A 101 -53.97 -4.12 10.34
N ILE A 102 -53.53 -3.53 9.20
CA ILE A 102 -54.30 -2.82 8.13
C ILE A 102 -55.39 -1.76 8.51
N SER A 103 -55.31 -0.55 7.94
CA SER A 103 -56.43 0.09 7.17
C SER A 103 -56.08 1.41 6.47
N VAL A 104 -56.86 1.70 5.42
CA VAL A 104 -56.81 2.86 4.49
C VAL A 104 -57.67 4.05 4.93
N ALA A 105 -57.36 5.25 4.44
CA ALA A 105 -58.32 6.36 4.31
C ALA A 105 -57.96 7.32 3.15
N SER A 106 -58.98 7.81 2.45
CA SER A 106 -58.89 8.77 1.34
C SER A 106 -59.43 10.14 1.77
N GLY A 107 -58.96 11.23 1.16
CA GLY A 107 -59.49 12.59 1.38
C GLY A 107 -59.02 13.58 0.30
N SER A 108 -59.89 14.52 -0.11
CA SER A 108 -59.79 15.24 -1.39
C SER A 108 -59.97 16.77 -1.30
N SER A 109 -59.86 17.45 -2.46
CA SER A 109 -60.16 18.88 -2.76
C SER A 109 -59.05 19.91 -2.41
N SER A 110 -58.43 20.58 -3.39
CA SER A 110 -58.84 21.83 -4.11
C SER A 110 -58.11 23.07 -3.51
N THR A 111 -57.76 24.19 -4.17
CA THR A 111 -58.15 24.85 -5.43
C THR A 111 -57.03 25.82 -5.87
N GLY A 112 -56.97 26.21 -7.16
CA GLY A 112 -56.47 27.53 -7.59
C GLY A 112 -55.01 27.58 -8.09
N GLY A 113 -54.81 28.10 -9.29
CA GLY A 113 -53.48 28.31 -9.88
C GLY A 113 -53.23 29.77 -10.26
N ASN A 114 -52.11 30.04 -10.93
CA ASN A 114 -52.03 31.15 -11.88
C ASN A 114 -50.85 31.05 -12.86
N THR A 115 -51.11 31.51 -14.09
CA THR A 115 -50.18 32.13 -15.06
C THR A 115 -48.82 31.48 -15.32
N GLY A 116 -48.64 30.92 -16.53
CA GLY A 116 -47.32 30.61 -17.07
C GLY A 116 -46.62 31.85 -17.65
N THR A 117 -45.30 31.78 -17.79
CA THR A 117 -44.51 32.67 -18.65
C THR A 117 -43.42 31.88 -19.38
N LEU A 118 -43.02 32.39 -20.55
CA LEU A 118 -42.27 31.65 -21.57
C LEU A 118 -40.77 31.55 -21.26
N VAL A 119 -40.14 30.48 -21.77
CA VAL A 119 -38.68 30.33 -21.90
C VAL A 119 -38.16 31.34 -22.94
N PRO A 120 -36.89 31.79 -22.85
CA PRO A 120 -35.90 31.13 -23.71
C PRO A 120 -34.48 30.96 -23.12
N SER A 121 -33.90 29.82 -23.44
CA SER A 121 -32.50 29.55 -23.83
C SER A 121 -31.37 30.48 -23.37
N GLY A 122 -30.46 29.95 -22.53
CA GLY A 122 -29.20 30.61 -22.18
C GLY A 122 -28.17 29.67 -21.55
N GLN A 123 -27.47 28.89 -22.37
CA GLN A 123 -26.22 28.16 -22.05
C GLN A 123 -26.22 27.30 -20.77
N GLN A 124 -26.56 26.01 -20.94
CA GLN A 124 -26.11 24.96 -20.04
C GLN A 124 -24.59 24.83 -20.15
N GLN A 125 -23.85 25.47 -19.25
CA GLN A 125 -22.48 25.07 -18.98
C GLN A 125 -22.53 23.79 -18.16
N PRO A 126 -21.95 22.66 -18.63
CA PRO A 126 -21.79 21.51 -17.77
C PRO A 126 -20.82 21.92 -16.66
N THR A 127 -21.34 22.11 -15.45
CA THR A 127 -20.52 22.08 -14.23
C THR A 127 -19.99 20.66 -14.13
N ALA A 128 -18.89 20.40 -14.82
CA ALA A 128 -18.12 19.20 -14.65
C ALA A 128 -17.71 19.17 -13.18
N VAL A 129 -18.43 18.37 -12.38
CA VAL A 129 -17.88 17.88 -11.12
C VAL A 129 -16.52 17.32 -11.48
N PRO A 130 -15.41 17.88 -10.95
CA PRO A 130 -14.10 17.41 -11.31
C PRO A 130 -13.95 16.05 -10.65
N SER A 131 -14.29 15.00 -11.41
CA SER A 131 -14.12 13.60 -11.06
C SER A 131 -12.63 13.28 -11.12
N GLN A 132 -11.85 13.93 -10.26
CA GLN A 132 -10.43 13.72 -10.05
C GLN A 132 -10.26 12.42 -9.26
N SER A 133 -10.65 11.31 -9.89
CA SER A 133 -10.08 10.03 -9.55
C SER A 133 -8.65 10.01 -10.10
N ASP A 134 -7.75 10.82 -9.51
CA ASP A 134 -6.32 10.82 -9.80
C ASP A 134 -5.84 9.36 -9.81
N SER A 135 -5.42 8.87 -10.98
CA SER A 135 -4.95 7.50 -11.13
C SER A 135 -3.80 7.24 -10.16
N LEU A 136 -3.65 6.00 -9.68
CA LEU A 136 -2.60 5.67 -8.71
C LEU A 136 -1.21 6.16 -9.17
N ASP A 137 -0.89 6.11 -10.48
CA ASP A 137 0.34 6.70 -11.04
C ASP A 137 0.49 8.20 -10.76
N GLN A 138 -0.55 8.99 -11.05
CA GLN A 138 -0.54 10.44 -10.89
C GLN A 138 -0.38 10.81 -9.40
N LEU A 139 -0.88 9.97 -8.51
CA LEU A 139 -0.65 10.10 -7.08
C LEU A 139 0.78 9.71 -6.69
N LEU A 140 1.28 8.57 -7.15
CA LEU A 140 2.63 8.07 -6.84
C LEU A 140 3.75 8.97 -7.41
N GLN A 141 3.48 9.78 -8.44
CA GLN A 141 4.40 10.84 -8.89
C GLN A 141 4.74 11.87 -7.79
N ARG A 142 3.88 12.04 -6.77
CA ARG A 142 4.13 12.90 -5.60
C ARG A 142 4.94 12.21 -4.49
N TYR A 143 5.04 10.88 -4.55
CA TYR A 143 5.64 10.01 -3.53
C TYR A 143 6.85 9.28 -4.13
N PRO A 144 8.04 9.92 -4.18
CA PRO A 144 9.17 9.44 -4.97
C PRO A 144 9.70 8.10 -4.48
N VAL A 145 10.16 7.28 -5.43
CA VAL A 145 10.74 5.96 -5.15
C VAL A 145 12.10 6.11 -4.48
N MET A 146 12.22 5.62 -3.24
CA MET A 146 13.45 5.63 -2.46
C MET A 146 14.25 4.34 -2.60
N TRP A 147 13.57 3.23 -2.85
CA TRP A 147 14.20 1.91 -2.98
C TRP A 147 13.34 0.97 -3.82
N GLN A 148 13.99 0.00 -4.46
CA GLN A 148 13.32 -1.04 -5.24
C GLN A 148 14.16 -2.31 -5.17
N GLY A 149 13.52 -3.44 -4.88
CA GLY A 149 14.21 -4.71 -4.70
C GLY A 149 13.32 -5.80 -4.12
N LEU A 150 13.95 -6.86 -3.63
CA LEU A 150 13.26 -8.03 -3.09
C LEU A 150 13.14 -7.92 -1.56
N LEU A 151 11.94 -8.08 -1.02
CA LEU A 151 11.77 -8.48 0.39
C LEU A 151 11.89 -10.00 0.48
N ALA A 152 12.44 -10.51 1.58
CA ALA A 152 12.51 -11.94 1.85
C ALA A 152 12.06 -12.27 3.28
N LEU A 153 11.14 -13.22 3.43
CA LEU A 153 10.63 -13.67 4.73
C LEU A 153 10.47 -15.19 4.71
N LYS A 154 11.13 -15.88 5.65
CA LYS A 154 11.32 -17.35 5.61
C LYS A 154 11.94 -17.81 4.27
N ASN A 155 11.12 -18.40 3.41
CA ASN A 155 11.41 -18.96 2.08
C ASN A 155 10.73 -18.14 0.97
N ASP A 156 9.82 -17.23 1.34
CA ASP A 156 9.01 -16.42 0.44
C ASP A 156 9.74 -15.13 0.07
N GLN A 157 9.58 -14.67 -1.18
CA GLN A 157 10.14 -13.41 -1.67
C GLN A 157 9.12 -12.65 -2.51
N ALA A 158 9.14 -11.33 -2.43
CA ALA A 158 8.31 -10.45 -3.25
C ALA A 158 9.13 -9.24 -3.71
N ALA A 159 9.05 -8.89 -4.99
CA ALA A 159 9.62 -7.64 -5.48
C ALA A 159 8.70 -6.46 -5.15
N VAL A 160 9.26 -5.42 -4.54
CA VAL A 160 8.54 -4.21 -4.13
C VAL A 160 9.30 -2.94 -4.48
N GLN A 161 8.53 -1.87 -4.66
CA GLN A 161 8.97 -0.50 -4.79
C GLN A 161 8.54 0.27 -3.55
N MET A 162 9.48 0.98 -2.90
CA MET A 162 9.25 1.74 -1.68
C MET A 162 9.17 3.24 -2.00
N HIS A 163 7.98 3.81 -1.87
CA HIS A 163 7.70 5.22 -2.07
C HIS A 163 7.89 5.99 -0.77
N PHE A 164 8.57 7.14 -0.81
CA PHE A 164 8.65 8.05 0.32
C PHE A 164 7.26 8.56 0.71
N VAL A 165 6.96 8.57 2.02
CA VAL A 165 5.73 9.15 2.56
C VAL A 165 6.05 10.29 3.54
N HIS A 166 6.99 10.08 4.48
CA HIS A 166 7.25 11.05 5.56
C HIS A 166 8.61 10.86 6.26
N GLY A 167 8.99 11.83 7.10
CA GLY A 167 10.25 11.84 7.85
C GLY A 167 11.44 12.29 7.00
N ASN A 168 12.64 11.81 7.34
CA ASN A 168 13.89 12.17 6.69
C ASN A 168 14.29 11.15 5.59
N PRO A 169 14.21 11.49 4.28
CA PRO A 169 14.59 10.58 3.20
C PRO A 169 16.08 10.15 3.24
N GLY A 170 16.94 10.93 3.90
CA GLY A 170 18.35 10.57 4.12
C GLY A 170 18.53 9.31 4.97
N VAL A 171 17.60 9.01 5.88
CA VAL A 171 17.60 7.77 6.69
C VAL A 171 17.38 6.56 5.79
N ALA A 172 16.45 6.63 4.83
CA ALA A 172 16.26 5.55 3.85
C ALA A 172 17.50 5.34 2.97
N GLY A 173 18.08 6.42 2.43
CA GLY A 173 19.29 6.32 1.59
C GLY A 173 20.55 5.85 2.33
N SER A 174 20.65 6.06 3.65
CA SER A 174 21.79 5.62 4.47
C SER A 174 21.64 4.20 5.04
N SER A 175 20.43 3.64 4.97
CA SER A 175 20.08 2.36 5.59
C SER A 175 19.77 1.27 4.56
N LEU A 176 18.97 1.55 3.54
CA LEU A 176 18.53 0.52 2.61
C LEU A 176 19.68 0.08 1.68
N PRO A 177 19.84 -1.23 1.41
CA PRO A 177 20.93 -1.73 0.59
C PRO A 177 20.80 -1.22 -0.85
N SER A 178 21.83 -0.56 -1.34
CA SER A 178 21.91 -0.02 -2.70
C SER A 178 23.18 -0.52 -3.40
N ASN A 179 23.03 -1.41 -4.40
CA ASN A 179 24.12 -1.84 -5.26
C ASN A 179 23.97 -1.18 -6.64
N SER A 180 25.00 -0.44 -7.08
CA SER A 180 25.09 0.17 -8.42
C SER A 180 24.87 -0.84 -9.53
N ASP A 181 25.41 -2.04 -9.34
CA ASP A 181 25.46 -3.13 -10.32
C ASP A 181 24.14 -3.90 -10.38
N GLY A 182 23.15 -3.48 -9.59
CA GLY A 182 21.79 -3.99 -9.57
C GLY A 182 21.59 -5.31 -8.81
N THR A 183 22.65 -5.93 -8.32
CA THR A 183 22.64 -7.14 -7.48
C THR A 183 22.24 -6.86 -6.02
N THR A 184 21.26 -5.98 -5.79
CA THR A 184 20.78 -5.65 -4.44
C THR A 184 20.28 -6.93 -3.75
N PRO A 185 20.90 -7.36 -2.63
CA PRO A 185 20.48 -8.58 -1.94
C PRO A 185 19.08 -8.39 -1.34
N PRO A 186 18.28 -9.46 -1.21
CA PRO A 186 16.95 -9.34 -0.62
C PRO A 186 17.00 -8.80 0.81
N LEU A 187 16.15 -7.82 1.12
CA LEU A 187 15.99 -7.27 2.46
C LEU A 187 15.30 -8.32 3.34
N ARG A 188 16.11 -9.06 4.10
CA ARG A 188 15.67 -10.29 4.76
C ARG A 188 15.13 -10.06 6.16
N ILE A 189 13.83 -10.29 6.31
CA ILE A 189 13.09 -10.22 7.57
C ILE A 189 13.44 -11.45 8.43
N ALA A 190 14.32 -11.24 9.41
CA ALA A 190 14.81 -12.28 10.31
C ALA A 190 14.18 -12.23 11.71
N GLN A 191 13.61 -11.09 12.09
CA GLN A 191 12.99 -10.85 13.40
C GLN A 191 11.56 -10.34 13.25
N ARG A 192 10.81 -10.29 14.36
CA ARG A 192 9.47 -9.71 14.41
C ARG A 192 9.23 -9.00 15.74
N MET A 193 8.55 -7.87 15.69
CA MET A 193 8.07 -7.10 16.85
C MET A 193 6.57 -7.31 16.97
N ARG A 194 6.04 -7.64 18.15
CA ARG A 194 4.59 -7.79 18.33
C ARG A 194 3.88 -6.44 18.22
N LEU A 195 2.66 -6.44 17.71
CA LEU A 195 1.76 -5.28 17.68
C LEU A 195 1.08 -5.08 19.05
N GLU A 196 1.88 -5.06 20.12
CA GLU A 196 1.44 -4.76 21.48
C GLU A 196 1.62 -3.24 21.74
N PRO A 197 0.71 -2.56 22.49
CA PRO A 197 0.72 -1.11 22.63
C PRO A 197 2.09 -0.52 22.99
N ALA A 198 2.79 -1.07 23.99
CA ALA A 198 4.10 -0.59 24.41
C ALA A 198 5.20 -0.66 23.32
N GLN A 199 5.07 -1.58 22.35
CA GLN A 199 5.99 -1.67 21.20
C GLN A 199 5.62 -0.61 20.15
N ILE A 200 4.33 -0.46 19.87
CA ILE A 200 3.79 0.56 18.96
C ILE A 200 4.13 1.97 19.45
N ASP A 201 3.94 2.25 20.74
CA ASP A 201 4.29 3.51 21.40
C ASP A 201 5.79 3.85 21.25
N GLY A 202 6.66 2.83 21.25
CA GLY A 202 8.10 2.98 21.01
C GLY A 202 8.39 3.49 19.60
N VAL A 203 7.75 2.89 18.59
CA VAL A 203 7.88 3.31 17.18
C VAL A 203 7.23 4.68 16.96
N ALA A 204 6.03 4.91 17.51
CA ALA A 204 5.33 6.18 17.45
C ALA A 204 6.14 7.34 18.05
N ARG A 205 6.86 7.09 19.16
CA ARG A 205 7.76 8.08 19.77
C ARG A 205 8.97 8.41 18.89
N LYS A 206 9.59 7.42 18.24
CA LYS A 206 10.66 7.70 17.26
C LYS A 206 10.14 8.46 16.05
N MET A 207 8.90 8.22 15.64
CA MET A 207 8.21 8.99 14.60
C MET A 207 7.82 10.43 14.99
N GLN A 208 8.05 10.86 16.24
CA GLN A 208 7.93 12.28 16.63
C GLN A 208 9.23 13.07 16.35
N MET A 209 10.31 12.37 15.97
CA MET A 209 11.62 12.95 15.67
C MET A 209 11.86 12.86 14.16
N ASP A 210 11.44 13.89 13.41
CA ASP A 210 11.45 13.90 11.93
C ASP A 210 12.81 13.60 11.30
N GLN A 211 13.91 13.90 12.00
CA GLN A 211 15.27 13.66 11.53
C GLN A 211 15.75 12.22 11.74
N GLU A 212 15.13 11.47 12.65
CA GLU A 212 15.57 10.14 13.11
C GLU A 212 14.77 8.98 12.49
N HIS A 213 13.72 9.28 11.72
CA HIS A 213 12.87 8.27 11.10
C HIS A 213 12.59 8.55 9.62
N CYS A 214 12.19 7.52 8.89
CA CYS A 214 11.66 7.63 7.54
C CYS A 214 10.51 6.64 7.35
N MET A 215 9.39 7.12 6.84
CA MET A 215 8.22 6.32 6.50
C MET A 215 8.14 6.14 4.98
N LEU A 216 8.04 4.87 4.56
CA LEU A 216 7.88 4.49 3.16
C LEU A 216 6.65 3.58 3.00
N LEU A 217 6.00 3.65 1.84
CA LEU A 217 4.98 2.69 1.43
C LEU A 217 5.59 1.68 0.45
N ALA A 218 5.58 0.40 0.78
CA ALA A 218 6.02 -0.66 -0.12
C ALA A 218 4.83 -1.22 -0.91
N LEU A 219 4.90 -1.10 -2.24
CA LEU A 219 3.95 -1.66 -3.22
C LEU A 219 4.64 -2.74 -4.07
N PRO A 220 3.94 -3.81 -4.50
CA PRO A 220 4.52 -4.82 -5.37
C PRO A 220 4.77 -4.24 -6.77
N CYS A 221 5.91 -4.58 -7.36
CA CYS A 221 6.33 -4.11 -8.69
C CYS A 221 6.83 -5.26 -9.56
N GLY A 222 6.68 -5.15 -10.88
CA GLY A 222 7.01 -6.22 -11.82
C GLY A 222 7.65 -5.71 -13.12
N ARG A 223 8.19 -6.64 -13.91
CA ARG A 223 8.72 -6.38 -15.25
C ARG A 223 7.63 -6.26 -16.32
N ASP A 224 6.49 -6.87 -16.04
CA ASP A 224 5.29 -6.91 -16.88
C ASP A 224 4.07 -7.23 -15.99
N ARG A 225 2.86 -7.17 -16.56
CA ARG A 225 1.60 -7.41 -15.85
C ARG A 225 1.55 -8.75 -15.11
N MET A 226 2.07 -9.83 -15.70
CA MET A 226 2.01 -11.17 -15.08
C MET A 226 2.95 -11.25 -13.88
N ASP A 227 4.14 -10.67 -14.00
CA ASP A 227 5.07 -10.52 -12.88
C ASP A 227 4.44 -9.67 -11.76
N VAL A 228 3.85 -8.49 -12.06
CA VAL A 228 3.16 -7.66 -11.04
C VAL A 228 2.10 -8.45 -10.27
N LEU A 229 1.26 -9.23 -10.97
CA LEU A 229 0.23 -10.07 -10.33
C LEU A 229 0.85 -11.18 -9.46
N GLN A 230 1.96 -11.79 -9.90
CA GLN A 230 2.68 -12.78 -9.12
C GLN A 230 3.31 -12.15 -7.86
N GLN A 231 3.98 -10.99 -7.98
CA GLN A 231 4.58 -10.30 -6.83
C GLN A 231 3.52 -9.81 -5.84
N GLN A 232 2.36 -9.35 -6.33
CA GLN A 232 1.20 -9.02 -5.50
C GLN A 232 0.72 -10.24 -4.70
N ASN A 233 0.60 -11.41 -5.33
CA ASN A 233 0.20 -12.64 -4.65
C ASN A 233 1.24 -13.11 -3.62
N ASN A 234 2.53 -13.06 -3.97
CA ASN A 234 3.64 -13.38 -3.07
C ASN A 234 3.65 -12.45 -1.84
N LEU A 235 3.44 -11.14 -2.04
CA LEU A 235 3.36 -10.15 -0.97
C LEU A 235 2.15 -10.42 -0.06
N GLN A 236 0.99 -10.74 -0.63
CA GLN A 236 -0.23 -11.03 0.12
C GLN A 236 -0.09 -12.31 0.97
N THR A 237 0.40 -13.40 0.37
CA THR A 237 0.43 -14.72 1.00
C THR A 237 1.64 -14.91 1.92
N GLY A 238 2.85 -14.59 1.43
CA GLY A 238 4.11 -14.77 2.17
C GLY A 238 4.34 -13.73 3.27
N PHE A 239 3.91 -12.49 3.06
CA PHE A 239 4.20 -11.36 3.97
C PHE A 239 2.97 -10.89 4.74
N ILE A 240 1.97 -10.29 4.08
CA ILE A 240 0.83 -9.63 4.73
C ILE A 240 0.07 -10.63 5.61
N THR A 241 -0.37 -11.75 5.03
CA THR A 241 -1.12 -12.80 5.73
C THR A 241 -0.32 -13.37 6.91
N TYR A 242 0.98 -13.63 6.74
CA TYR A 242 1.82 -14.15 7.82
C TYR A 242 2.00 -13.15 8.97
N LEU A 243 2.29 -11.89 8.66
CA LEU A 243 2.52 -10.85 9.66
C LEU A 243 1.24 -10.55 10.45
N GLN A 244 0.08 -10.51 9.78
CA GLN A 244 -1.24 -10.39 10.43
C GLN A 244 -1.54 -11.60 11.33
N GLN A 245 -1.35 -12.83 10.86
CA GLN A 245 -1.53 -14.05 11.67
C GLN A 245 -0.59 -14.12 12.88
N LYS A 246 0.58 -13.48 12.82
CA LYS A 246 1.52 -13.38 13.95
C LYS A 246 1.33 -12.13 14.80
N GLN A 247 0.36 -11.27 14.45
CA GLN A 247 0.09 -9.98 15.09
C GLN A 247 1.40 -9.22 15.35
N ALA A 248 2.22 -9.11 14.29
CA ALA A 248 3.58 -8.62 14.39
C ALA A 248 4.00 -7.80 13.16
N ALA A 249 4.88 -6.83 13.36
CA ALA A 249 5.67 -6.22 12.31
C ALA A 249 6.93 -7.07 12.05
N GLY A 250 7.38 -7.14 10.80
CA GLY A 250 8.69 -7.66 10.44
C GLY A 250 9.80 -6.71 10.90
N ILE A 251 10.94 -7.25 11.32
CA ILE A 251 12.10 -6.47 11.77
C ILE A 251 13.36 -6.86 10.99
N VAL A 252 14.07 -5.84 10.50
CA VAL A 252 15.40 -5.94 9.90
C VAL A 252 16.32 -4.94 10.61
N ASN A 253 17.41 -5.42 11.19
CA ASN A 253 18.45 -4.56 11.74
C ASN A 253 19.52 -4.35 10.68
N ILE A 254 19.89 -3.10 10.45
CA ILE A 254 20.86 -2.69 9.45
C ILE A 254 22.04 -2.05 10.17
N ALA A 255 23.25 -2.55 9.90
CA ALA A 255 24.47 -2.04 10.51
C ALA A 255 24.96 -0.75 9.83
N ALA A 256 25.68 0.10 10.56
CA ALA A 256 26.35 1.25 9.95
C ALA A 256 27.41 0.79 8.93
N PRO A 257 27.65 1.53 7.83
CA PRO A 257 28.73 1.22 6.88
C PRO A 257 30.08 1.03 7.59
N GLY A 258 30.73 -0.12 7.35
CA GLY A 258 31.99 -0.47 7.99
C GLY A 258 31.90 -0.95 9.45
N SER A 259 30.70 -1.14 10.00
CA SER A 259 30.46 -1.63 11.37
C SER A 259 29.62 -2.90 11.37
N SER A 260 29.68 -3.66 12.47
CA SER A 260 28.73 -4.73 12.79
C SER A 260 27.62 -4.30 13.75
N GLN A 261 27.70 -3.10 14.32
CA GLN A 261 26.67 -2.54 15.20
C GLN A 261 25.47 -2.10 14.38
N ALA A 262 24.28 -2.53 14.79
CA ALA A 262 23.01 -2.04 14.23
C ALA A 262 22.94 -0.52 14.41
N ALA A 263 22.63 0.19 13.32
CA ALA A 263 22.47 1.65 13.27
C ALA A 263 21.04 2.06 12.91
N TYR A 264 20.31 1.19 12.20
CA TYR A 264 18.91 1.40 11.83
C TYR A 264 18.08 0.14 12.07
N VAL A 265 16.81 0.33 12.40
CA VAL A 265 15.80 -0.73 12.50
C VAL A 265 14.68 -0.43 11.50
N VAL A 266 14.45 -1.36 10.59
CA VAL A 266 13.33 -1.32 9.63
C VAL A 266 12.17 -2.12 10.22
N HIS A 267 11.07 -1.43 10.50
CA HIS A 267 9.81 -2.00 10.92
C HIS A 267 8.91 -2.15 9.70
N ILE A 268 8.37 -3.35 9.48
CA ILE A 268 7.61 -3.72 8.29
C ILE A 268 6.22 -4.14 8.75
N PHE A 269 5.29 -3.20 8.72
CA PHE A 269 3.92 -3.40 9.19
C PHE A 269 3.03 -3.91 8.04
N PRO A 270 2.23 -4.98 8.27
CA PRO A 270 1.06 -5.21 7.43
C PRO A 270 0.00 -4.13 7.71
N SER A 271 -1.05 -4.06 6.90
CA SER A 271 -2.23 -3.25 7.20
C SER A 271 -2.78 -3.59 8.60
N CYS A 272 -2.74 -2.60 9.49
CA CYS A 272 -3.13 -2.66 10.89
C CYS A 272 -3.53 -1.24 11.36
N GLU A 273 -4.13 -1.12 12.55
CA GLU A 273 -4.59 0.15 13.14
C GLU A 273 -3.53 1.26 13.07
N PHE A 274 -2.35 1.03 13.66
CA PHE A 274 -1.22 1.96 13.63
C PHE A 274 -0.81 2.41 12.21
N ALA A 275 -0.81 1.50 11.24
CA ALA A 275 -0.44 1.82 9.87
C ALA A 275 -1.52 2.67 9.17
N ASN A 276 -2.78 2.30 9.36
CA ASN A 276 -3.94 2.99 8.81
C ASN A 276 -4.08 4.41 9.39
N GLU A 277 -3.93 4.57 10.71
CA GLU A 277 -4.00 5.87 11.39
C GLU A 277 -2.90 6.82 10.91
N ASN A 278 -1.66 6.33 10.78
CA ASN A 278 -0.55 7.16 10.32
C ASN A 278 -0.70 7.54 8.85
N LEU A 279 -1.10 6.62 7.97
CA LEU A 279 -1.39 6.94 6.57
C LEU A 279 -2.56 7.94 6.46
N ALA A 280 -3.67 7.74 7.18
CA ALA A 280 -4.80 8.66 7.18
C ALA A 280 -4.43 10.06 7.70
N ARG A 281 -3.53 10.16 8.68
CA ARG A 281 -3.06 11.42 9.26
C ARG A 281 -2.05 12.16 8.38
N ILE A 282 -1.17 11.44 7.69
CA ILE A 282 0.02 12.00 7.02
C ILE A 282 -0.18 12.11 5.49
N ALA A 283 -0.79 11.11 4.89
CA ALA A 283 -1.01 10.98 3.44
C ALA A 283 -2.44 10.48 3.16
N PRO A 284 -3.48 11.27 3.49
CA PRO A 284 -4.89 10.84 3.39
C PRO A 284 -5.29 10.51 1.94
N ASP A 285 -4.76 11.24 0.98
CA ASP A 285 -4.86 10.96 -0.46
C ASP A 285 -4.36 9.55 -0.82
N LEU A 286 -3.20 9.16 -0.30
CA LEU A 286 -2.61 7.84 -0.49
C LEU A 286 -3.44 6.76 0.21
N MET A 287 -3.89 7.01 1.45
CA MET A 287 -4.71 6.09 2.23
C MET A 287 -5.98 5.65 1.49
N HIS A 288 -6.69 6.58 0.83
CA HIS A 288 -7.91 6.25 0.07
C HIS A 288 -7.63 5.37 -1.15
N ARG A 289 -6.45 5.49 -1.78
CA ARG A 289 -6.07 4.65 -2.93
C ARG A 289 -5.58 3.27 -2.52
N VAL A 290 -4.74 3.19 -1.47
CA VAL A 290 -4.10 1.92 -1.09
C VAL A 290 -5.03 1.01 -0.29
N ALA A 291 -6.22 1.46 0.09
CA ALA A 291 -7.23 0.67 0.80
C ALA A 291 -7.64 -0.61 0.05
N ASN A 292 -7.55 -0.63 -1.28
CA ASN A 292 -7.88 -1.78 -2.14
C ASN A 292 -6.64 -2.51 -2.70
N ILE A 293 -5.45 -2.20 -2.18
CA ILE A 293 -4.17 -2.61 -2.75
C ILE A 293 -3.31 -3.31 -1.70
N GLN A 294 -2.52 -4.29 -2.12
CA GLN A 294 -1.65 -5.04 -1.22
C GLN A 294 -0.38 -4.21 -0.96
N TYR A 295 -0.24 -3.68 0.25
CA TYR A 295 0.90 -2.84 0.65
C TYR A 295 1.50 -3.27 1.99
N LEU A 296 2.73 -2.83 2.27
CA LEU A 296 3.33 -2.84 3.60
C LEU A 296 3.75 -1.41 3.97
N LEU A 297 3.49 -0.99 5.20
CA LEU A 297 4.01 0.28 5.71
C LEU A 297 5.39 0.03 6.33
N ILE A 298 6.39 0.77 5.86
CA ILE A 298 7.78 0.66 6.30
C ILE A 298 8.11 1.86 7.18
N VAL A 299 8.61 1.63 8.39
CA VAL A 299 9.15 2.67 9.26
C VAL A 299 10.59 2.33 9.61
N ILE A 300 11.51 3.08 9.03
CA ILE A 300 12.94 3.02 9.34
C ILE A 300 13.21 4.02 10.45
N ALA A 301 13.91 3.62 11.51
CA ALA A 301 14.37 4.51 12.56
C ALA A 301 15.85 4.26 12.88
N THR A 302 16.60 5.31 13.22
CA THR A 302 17.92 5.18 13.86
C THR A 302 17.78 4.46 15.22
N VAL A 303 18.79 3.69 15.65
CA VAL A 303 18.78 2.99 16.96
C VAL A 303 18.89 3.94 18.14
#